data_AF-A0A7S2ID43-F1
#
_entry.id   AF-A0A7S2ID43-F1
#
_cell.length_a   1.000
_cell.length_b   1.000
_cell.length_c   1.000
_cell.angle_alpha   90.00
_cell.angle_beta   90.00
_cell.angle_gamma   90.00
#
_symmetry.space_group_name_H-M   'P 1'
#
loop_
_entity.id
_entity.type
_entity.pdbx_description
1 polymer ?
#
loop_
_entity_poly.entity_id
_entity_poly.type
_entity_poly.pdbx_seq_one_letter_code
_entity_poly.pdbx_strand_id
1 'polypeptide(L)'
;SPIVPVIPFDELMLIETLGDGRVSTIYRAAWKQGAGGSDSISPSTRVDDDGVAMVALKVATATQTDNHHRQDNVGEDIGDRENIEELRREADIAGMLHHHNICELVGVAYDS
;
A
#
# COMPACT_ATOMS: atom_id res chain seq x y z
N SER A 1 -5.10 -17.77 6.05
CA SER A 1 -4.27 -16.57 6.12
C SER A 1 -4.94 -15.55 7.03
N PRO A 2 -4.20 -14.76 7.80
CA PRO A 2 -4.77 -13.60 8.49
C PRO A 2 -5.41 -12.67 7.45
N ILE A 3 -6.53 -12.05 7.82
CA ILE A 3 -7.22 -11.09 6.96
C ILE A 3 -6.48 -9.76 7.13
N VAL A 4 -5.74 -9.34 6.10
CA VAL A 4 -5.13 -8.00 6.07
C VAL A 4 -6.23 -6.97 5.79
N PRO A 5 -6.40 -5.93 6.64
CA PRO A 5 -7.42 -4.91 6.43
C PRO A 5 -7.25 -4.19 5.10
N VAL A 6 -8.37 -3.90 4.42
CA VAL A 6 -8.37 -3.02 3.25
C VAL A 6 -8.61 -1.59 3.73
N ILE A 7 -7.67 -0.70 3.44
CA ILE A 7 -7.73 0.72 3.76
C ILE A 7 -8.26 1.46 2.51
N PRO A 8 -9.34 2.25 2.62
CA PRO A 8 -9.81 3.10 1.54
C PRO A 8 -8.72 4.09 1.10
N PHE A 9 -8.50 4.22 -0.21
CA PHE A 9 -7.43 5.07 -0.73
C PHE A 9 -7.62 6.56 -0.39
N ASP A 10 -8.87 7.01 -0.27
CA ASP A 10 -9.24 8.38 0.11
C ASP A 10 -8.99 8.69 1.60
N GLU A 11 -8.71 7.68 2.43
CA GLU A 11 -8.23 7.87 3.81
C GLU A 11 -6.72 8.10 3.89
N LEU A 12 -5.98 7.95 2.78
CA LEU A 12 -4.53 8.10 2.71
C LEU A 12 -4.13 9.43 2.08
N MET A 13 -3.25 10.17 2.75
CA MET A 13 -2.64 11.38 2.24
C MET A 13 -1.12 11.22 2.18
N LEU A 14 -0.55 11.26 0.97
CA LEU A 14 0.90 11.25 0.77
C LEU A 14 1.50 12.57 1.26
N ILE A 15 2.58 12.49 2.03
CA ILE A 15 3.27 13.66 2.59
C ILE A 15 4.63 13.85 1.90
N GLU A 16 5.47 12.82 1.90
CA GLU A 16 6.81 12.87 1.30
C GLU A 16 7.29 11.48 0.87
N THR A 17 8.24 11.43 -0.06
CA THR A 17 8.91 10.19 -0.47
C THR A 17 10.02 9.84 0.52
N LEU A 18 9.97 8.64 1.09
CA LEU A 18 11.01 8.09 1.97
C LEU A 18 12.06 7.29 1.21
N GLY A 19 11.68 6.70 0.08
CA GLY A 19 12.59 5.95 -0.77
C GLY A 19 11.97 5.64 -2.12
N ASP A 20 12.80 5.62 -3.16
CA ASP A 20 12.39 5.29 -4.51
C ASP A 20 13.20 4.09 -5.00
N GLY A 21 12.49 3.00 -5.28
CA GLY A 21 13.04 1.73 -5.72
C GLY A 21 12.66 1.46 -7.17
N ARG A 22 13.29 0.45 -7.77
CA ARG A 22 13.02 0.07 -9.17
C ARG A 22 11.55 -0.28 -9.44
N VAL A 23 10.88 -0.91 -8.47
CA VAL A 23 9.55 -1.52 -8.62
C VAL A 23 8.49 -0.91 -7.70
N SER A 24 8.91 -0.04 -6.78
CA SER A 24 8.01 0.56 -5.80
C SER A 24 8.61 1.81 -5.20
N THR A 25 7.77 2.77 -4.86
CA THR A 25 8.14 3.95 -4.08
C THR A 25 7.55 3.83 -2.68
N ILE A 26 8.32 4.20 -1.66
CA ILE A 26 7.89 4.24 -0.27
C ILE A 26 7.61 5.70 0.08
N TYR A 27 6.41 5.97 0.56
CA TYR A 27 5.96 7.28 1.02
C TYR A 27 5.77 7.28 2.52
N ARG A 28 6.00 8.43 3.14
CA ARG A 28 5.38 8.77 4.42
C ARG A 28 3.97 9.27 4.11
N ALA A 29 2.98 8.66 4.73
CA ALA A 29 1.59 9.02 4.54
C ALA A 29 0.89 9.23 5.88
N ALA A 30 -0.07 10.15 5.88
CA ALA A 30 -1.08 10.25 6.93
C ALA A 30 -2.26 9.35 6.54
N TRP A 31 -2.68 8.49 7.46
CA TRP A 31 -3.89 7.70 7.35
C TRP A 31 -4.90 8.25 8.35
N LYS A 32 -6.01 8.80 7.84
CA LYS A 32 -7.10 9.30 8.67
C LYS A 32 -8.18 8.23 8.75
N GLN A 33 -8.28 7.57 9.90
CA GLN A 33 -9.28 6.53 10.09
C GLN A 33 -10.68 7.16 10.08
N GLY A 34 -11.56 6.70 9.19
CA GLY A 34 -12.92 7.20 9.10
C GLY A 34 -13.65 7.13 10.46
N ALA A 35 -14.50 8.11 10.75
CA ALA A 35 -15.25 8.21 12.01
C ALA A 35 -16.30 7.09 12.25
N GLY A 36 -16.27 6.01 11.47
CA GLY A 36 -17.26 4.94 11.42
C GLY A 36 -16.74 3.59 11.88
N GLY A 37 -16.73 3.37 13.20
CA GLY A 37 -17.10 2.05 13.76
C GLY A 37 -15.99 1.05 14.08
N SER A 38 -15.36 1.25 15.24
CA SER A 38 -15.35 0.35 16.42
C SER A 38 -15.08 -1.17 16.34
N ASP A 39 -14.95 -1.82 15.19
CA ASP A 39 -14.66 -3.29 15.13
C ASP A 39 -13.43 -3.66 14.28
N SER A 40 -12.78 -2.69 13.63
CA SER A 40 -11.51 -2.94 12.95
C SER A 40 -10.39 -2.92 13.97
N ILE A 41 -9.80 -4.10 14.21
CA ILE A 41 -8.44 -4.33 14.72
C ILE A 41 -7.69 -3.00 14.79
N SER A 42 -7.61 -2.38 15.96
CA SER A 42 -6.69 -1.27 16.15
C SER A 42 -5.31 -1.90 16.03
N PRO A 43 -4.56 -1.70 14.93
CA PRO A 43 -3.16 -2.04 14.99
C PRO A 43 -2.56 -1.18 16.11
N SER A 44 -1.40 -1.56 16.65
CA SER A 44 -0.77 -0.77 17.72
C SER A 44 -0.29 0.62 17.24
N THR A 45 -0.72 1.04 16.07
CA THR A 45 -0.52 2.33 15.44
C THR A 45 -1.01 3.43 16.36
N ARG A 46 -0.06 4.25 16.80
CA ARG A 46 -0.35 5.46 17.55
C ARG A 46 -1.09 6.41 16.63
N VAL A 47 -2.39 6.52 16.87
CA VAL A 47 -3.25 7.54 16.30
C VAL A 47 -3.11 8.79 17.18
N ASP A 48 -3.02 9.97 16.58
CA ASP A 48 -3.07 11.23 17.33
C ASP A 48 -4.51 11.56 17.79
N ASP A 49 -4.65 12.66 18.53
CA ASP A 49 -5.95 13.12 19.05
C ASP A 49 -6.97 13.43 17.93
N ASP A 50 -6.51 13.61 16.69
CA ASP A 50 -7.32 13.92 15.51
C ASP A 50 -7.70 12.66 14.69
N GLY A 51 -7.34 11.46 15.15
CA GLY A 51 -7.64 10.23 14.43
C GLY A 51 -6.68 9.96 13.26
N VAL A 52 -5.51 10.59 13.25
CA VAL A 52 -4.50 10.44 12.19
C VAL A 52 -3.35 9.55 12.66
N ALA A 53 -3.08 8.53 11.86
CA ALA A 53 -1.93 7.65 12.00
C ALA A 53 -0.87 7.99 10.94
N MET A 54 0.41 7.99 11.35
CA MET A 54 1.52 8.10 10.41
C MET A 54 1.98 6.71 9.98
N VAL A 55 2.01 6.45 8.67
CA VAL A 55 2.39 5.16 8.10
C VAL A 55 3.46 5.30 7.02
N ALA A 56 4.23 4.23 6.83
CA ALA A 56 5.03 4.03 5.63
C ALA A 56 4.17 3.28 4.61
N LEU A 57 3.91 3.90 3.46
CA LEU A 57 3.11 3.34 2.38
C LEU A 57 4.02 2.93 1.22
N LYS A 58 4.10 1.63 0.93
CA LYS A 58 4.80 1.10 -0.24
C LYS A 58 3.81 1.00 -1.41
N VAL A 59 4.10 1.67 -2.51
CA VAL A 59 3.24 1.75 -3.69
C VAL A 59 3.98 1.18 -4.89
N ALA A 60 3.35 0.22 -5.57
CA ALA A 60 3.73 -0.20 -6.91
C ALA A 60 2.71 0.38 -7.89
N THR A 61 3.16 1.12 -8.88
CA THR A 61 2.32 1.65 -9.96
C THR A 61 2.49 0.77 -11.19
N ALA A 62 1.38 0.40 -11.84
CA ALA A 62 1.48 -0.05 -13.22
C ALA A 62 1.85 1.16 -14.08
N THR A 63 3.04 1.17 -14.68
CA THR A 63 3.36 2.17 -15.68
C THR A 63 2.52 1.90 -16.92
N GLN A 64 1.37 2.57 -17.05
CA GLN A 64 0.76 2.66 -18.37
C GLN A 64 1.79 3.32 -19.29
N THR A 65 2.49 2.53 -20.11
CA THR A 65 3.26 3.07 -21.21
C THR A 65 2.24 3.81 -22.05
N ASP A 66 2.36 5.15 -22.09
CA ASP A 66 1.54 6.04 -22.89
C ASP A 66 1.69 5.64 -24.37
N ASN A 67 0.92 4.64 -24.79
CA ASN A 67 0.88 4.13 -26.15
C ASN A 67 0.06 5.09 -27.02
N HIS A 68 0.63 6.26 -27.27
CA HIS A 68 0.16 7.15 -28.34
C HIS A 68 0.94 7.00 -29.65
N HIS A 69 1.87 6.03 -29.78
CA HIS A 69 2.39 5.67 -31.11
C HIS A 69 2.88 4.22 -31.21
N ARG A 70 2.27 3.51 -32.18
CA ARG A 70 2.69 2.24 -32.80
C ARG A 70 2.42 0.95 -32.01
N GLN A 71 1.22 0.44 -32.27
CA GLN A 71 0.95 -0.91 -32.77
C GLN A 71 2.22 -1.75 -33.05
N ASP A 72 2.24 -2.95 -32.46
CA ASP A 72 3.22 -4.06 -32.58
C ASP A 72 4.20 -4.19 -31.40
N ASN A 73 3.74 -4.63 -30.22
CA ASN A 73 4.51 -5.49 -29.30
C ASN A 73 3.61 -6.08 -28.19
N VAL A 74 3.48 -7.40 -28.16
CA VAL A 74 2.63 -8.19 -27.23
C VAL A 74 3.37 -8.46 -25.89
N GLY A 75 4.22 -7.54 -25.44
CA GLY A 75 5.21 -7.84 -24.39
C GLY A 75 5.25 -6.94 -23.15
N GLU A 76 4.54 -5.80 -23.14
CA GLU A 76 4.81 -4.74 -22.14
C GLU A 76 3.84 -4.71 -20.95
N ASP A 77 2.63 -5.25 -21.08
CA ASP A 77 1.60 -5.25 -20.03
C ASP A 77 1.86 -6.27 -18.89
N ILE A 78 2.80 -7.20 -19.11
CA ILE A 78 3.05 -8.31 -18.18
C ILE A 78 3.93 -7.87 -16.98
N GLY A 79 4.91 -7.00 -17.22
CA GLY A 79 5.90 -6.61 -16.20
C GLY A 79 5.32 -5.76 -15.06
N ASP A 80 4.38 -4.88 -15.37
CA ASP A 80 3.73 -4.04 -14.38
C ASP A 80 2.77 -4.80 -13.48
N ARG A 81 2.09 -5.78 -14.08
CA ARG A 81 1.22 -6.68 -13.35
C ARG A 81 2.02 -7.60 -12.42
N GLU A 82 3.23 -8.00 -12.82
CA GLU A 82 4.14 -8.79 -11.99
C GLU A 82 4.55 -8.04 -10.70
N ASN A 83 4.86 -6.74 -10.79
CA ASN A 83 5.21 -5.91 -9.63
C ASN A 83 4.05 -5.78 -8.63
N ILE A 84 2.81 -5.60 -9.13
CA ILE A 84 1.61 -5.53 -8.29
C ILE A 84 1.35 -6.89 -7.60
N GLU A 85 1.50 -7.99 -8.33
CA GLU A 85 1.34 -9.33 -7.77
C GLU A 85 2.42 -9.65 -6.74
N GLU A 86 3.66 -9.18 -6.94
CA GLU A 86 4.73 -9.29 -5.95
C GLU A 86 4.41 -8.50 -4.68
N LEU A 87 3.95 -7.26 -4.80
CA LEU A 87 3.55 -6.44 -3.65
C LEU A 87 2.41 -7.07 -2.86
N ARG A 88 1.45 -7.72 -3.54
CA ARG A 88 0.37 -8.49 -2.88
C ARG A 88 0.91 -9.69 -2.10
N ARG A 89 1.83 -10.46 -2.70
CA ARG A 89 2.49 -11.59 -2.02
C ARG A 89 3.29 -11.13 -0.79
N GLU A 90 3.97 -9.99 -0.90
CA GLU A 90 4.68 -9.39 0.24
C GLU A 90 3.72 -9.00 1.37
N ALA A 91 2.57 -8.41 1.05
CA ALA A 91 1.54 -8.10 2.03
C ALA A 91 0.99 -9.35 2.72
N ASP A 92 0.76 -10.44 1.97
CA ASP A 92 0.30 -11.71 2.55
C ASP A 92 1.32 -12.28 3.56
N ILE A 93 2.62 -12.23 3.22
CA ILE A 93 3.69 -12.69 4.12
C ILE A 93 3.81 -11.76 5.32
N ALA A 94 3.84 -10.44 5.12
CA ALA A 94 3.99 -9.46 6.18
C ALA A 94 2.80 -9.49 7.16
N GLY A 95 1.58 -9.73 6.67
CA GLY A 95 0.39 -9.92 7.50
C GLY A 95 0.46 -11.15 8.42
N MET A 96 1.37 -12.09 8.15
CA MET A 96 1.62 -13.26 9.02
C MET A 96 2.71 -13.00 10.08
N LEU A 97 3.44 -11.89 9.99
CA LEU A 97 4.57 -11.59 10.86
C LEU A 97 4.16 -10.68 12.03
N HIS A 98 3.88 -11.28 13.18
CA HIS A 98 3.61 -10.55 14.42
C HIS A 98 4.76 -10.72 15.41
N HIS A 99 5.64 -9.72 15.49
CA HIS A 99 6.77 -9.73 16.42
C HIS A 99 7.17 -8.29 16.81
N HIS A 100 7.54 -8.06 18.06
CA HIS A 100 7.85 -6.72 18.59
C HIS A 100 9.04 -5.99 17.92
N ASN A 101 9.88 -6.72 17.18
CA ASN A 101 11.01 -6.17 16.42
C ASN A 101 10.77 -6.17 14.90
N ILE A 102 9.55 -6.45 14.45
CA ILE A 102 9.17 -6.42 13.03
C ILE A 102 8.08 -5.37 12.87
N CYS A 103 8.16 -4.55 11.82
CA CYS A 103 7.11 -3.58 11.52
C CYS A 103 5.79 -4.30 11.24
N GLU A 104 4.72 -3.85 11.88
CA GLU A 104 3.37 -4.37 11.67
C GLU A 104 2.81 -3.88 10.33
N LEU A 105 2.24 -4.80 9.54
CA LEU A 105 1.42 -4.43 8.39
C LEU A 105 0.03 -4.05 8.89
N VAL A 106 -0.35 -2.79 8.71
CA VAL A 106 -1.62 -2.24 9.21
C VAL A 106 -2.78 -2.38 8.22
N GLY A 107 -2.47 -2.59 6.94
CA GLY A 107 -3.47 -2.79 5.90
C GLY A 107 -2.88 -2.68 4.49
N VAL A 108 -3.74 -2.88 3.51
CA VAL A 108 -3.46 -2.72 2.08
C VAL A 108 -4.47 -1.76 1.47
N ALA A 109 -4.04 -0.96 0.50
CA ALA A 109 -4.92 -0.09 -0.27
C ALA A 109 -4.82 -0.44 -1.75
N TYR A 110 -5.93 -0.30 -2.46
CA TYR A 110 -6.01 -0.49 -3.90
C TYR A 110 -6.78 0.68 -4.48
N ASP A 111 -6.24 1.30 -5.52
CA ASP A 111 -7.00 2.24 -6.35
C ASP A 111 -7.88 1.43 -7.31
N SER A 112 -9.16 1.76 -7.37
CA SER A 112 -10.22 0.98 -8.07
C SER A 112 -10.47 1.47 -9.48
#